data_AF-A0A4Q6BSV7-F1
#
_entry.id   AF-A0A4Q6BSV7-F1
#
_cell.length_a   1.000
_cell.length_b   1.000
_cell.length_c   1.000
_cell.angle_alpha   90.00
_cell.angle_beta   90.00
_cell.angle_gamma   90.00
#
_symmetry.space_group_name_H-M   'P 1'
#
loop_
_entity.id
_entity.type
_entity.pdbx_description
1 polymer ?
#
loop_
_entity_poly.entity_id
_entity_poly.type
_entity_poly.pdbx_seq_one_letter_code
_entity_poly.pdbx_strand_id
1 'polypeptide(L)'
;NTEPKHHYGVRLRVDFPLEENYLMTVEPGCYFVEALINHADVRARYAPQINWTEVERFRGIGGVRIEDDLLVTASGTRNLTDVVSKL
;
A
#
# COMPACT_ATOMS: atom_id res chain seq x y z
N ASN A 1 12.21 7.52 -15.62
CA ASN A 1 11.41 8.70 -15.29
C ASN A 1 12.28 9.69 -14.50
N THR A 2 12.58 10.86 -15.08
CA THR A 2 13.38 11.92 -14.44
C THR A 2 12.55 12.82 -13.52
N GLU A 3 11.22 12.77 -13.62
CA GLU A 3 10.26 13.56 -12.82
C GLU A 3 9.23 12.62 -12.19
N PRO A 4 9.62 11.89 -11.13
CA PRO A 4 8.75 10.88 -10.53
C PRO A 4 7.59 11.51 -9.76
N LYS A 5 6.41 10.93 -9.90
CA LYS A 5 5.20 11.35 -9.19
C LYS A 5 5.36 11.09 -7.69
N HIS A 6 4.82 12.04 -6.93
CA HIS A 6 4.73 11.94 -5.48
C HIS A 6 3.25 11.79 -5.10
N HIS A 7 2.96 10.77 -4.30
CA HIS A 7 1.65 10.50 -3.74
C HIS A 7 1.76 10.67 -2.23
N TYR A 8 1.01 11.61 -1.64
CA TYR A 8 1.04 11.89 -0.21
C TYR A 8 2.44 12.10 0.39
N GLY A 9 3.33 12.76 -0.37
CA GLY A 9 4.70 13.05 0.05
C GLY A 9 5.70 11.90 -0.12
N VAL A 10 5.27 10.74 -0.62
CA VAL A 10 6.15 9.61 -0.93
C VAL A 10 6.19 9.32 -2.42
N ARG A 11 7.31 8.77 -2.89
CA ARG A 11 7.53 8.40 -4.28
C ARG A 11 7.40 6.88 -4.45
N LEU A 12 6.77 6.44 -5.54
CA LEU A 12 6.81 5.03 -5.95
C LEU A 12 8.21 4.63 -6.45
N ARG A 13 8.63 3.40 -6.13
CA ARG A 13 9.93 2.86 -6.58
C ARG A 13 9.99 2.73 -8.11
N VAL A 14 8.87 2.31 -8.71
CA VAL A 14 8.65 2.22 -10.15
C VAL A 14 7.49 3.15 -10.52
N ASP A 15 7.74 4.06 -11.45
CA ASP A 15 6.79 5.07 -11.93
C ASP A 15 6.98 5.27 -13.44
N PHE A 16 6.89 4.15 -14.15
CA PHE A 16 6.91 4.04 -15.61
C PHE A 16 5.98 2.90 -16.03
N PRO A 17 5.52 2.87 -17.30
CA PRO A 17 4.64 1.82 -17.77
C PRO A 17 5.23 0.42 -17.56
N LEU A 18 4.38 -0.55 -17.23
CA LEU A 18 4.79 -1.95 -17.15
C LEU A 18 4.99 -2.51 -18.55
N GLU A 19 6.04 -3.32 -18.72
CA GLU A 19 6.37 -4.00 -19.97
C GLU A 19 6.45 -5.51 -19.75
N GLU A 20 6.30 -6.28 -20.83
CA GLU A 20 6.45 -7.74 -20.79
C GLU A 20 7.82 -8.13 -20.22
N ASN A 21 7.84 -9.20 -19.40
CA ASN A 21 8.98 -9.71 -18.64
C ASN A 21 9.40 -8.90 -17.41
N TYR A 22 8.67 -7.84 -17.04
CA TYR A 22 8.89 -7.22 -15.73
C TYR A 22 8.42 -8.17 -14.62
N LEU A 23 9.21 -8.28 -13.56
CA LEU A 23 8.85 -8.97 -12.32
C LEU A 23 8.63 -7.92 -11.23
N MET A 24 7.42 -7.85 -10.70
CA MET A 24 6.97 -6.78 -9.82
C MET A 24 6.32 -7.34 -8.55
N THR A 25 6.56 -6.69 -7.42
CA THR A 25 5.74 -6.92 -6.22
C THR A 25 4.40 -6.19 -6.35
N VAL A 26 3.32 -6.86 -5.98
CA VAL A 26 2.01 -6.24 -5.72
C VAL A 26 1.72 -6.41 -4.24
N GLU A 27 1.87 -5.32 -3.49
CA GLU A 27 2.01 -5.37 -2.03
C GLU A 27 1.10 -4.39 -1.26
N PRO A 28 -0.23 -4.35 -1.53
CA PRO A 28 -1.13 -3.47 -0.78
C PRO A 28 -1.08 -3.77 0.72
N GLY A 29 -1.03 -2.71 1.52
CA GLY A 29 -1.05 -2.81 2.98
C GLY A 29 -1.92 -1.75 3.64
N CYS A 30 -2.48 -2.12 4.78
CA CYS A 30 -3.27 -1.25 5.65
C CYS A 30 -2.70 -1.33 7.07
N TYR A 31 -2.39 -0.16 7.64
CA TYR A 31 -1.68 -0.05 8.90
C TYR A 31 -2.30 1.01 9.79
N PHE A 32 -2.33 0.72 11.08
CA PHE A 32 -2.72 1.63 12.15
C PHE A 32 -1.44 2.14 12.84
N VAL A 33 -0.72 3.02 12.16
CA VAL A 33 0.57 3.54 12.61
C VAL A 33 0.38 4.59 13.71
N GLU A 34 0.81 4.28 14.93
CA GLU A 34 0.64 5.13 16.11
C GLU A 34 1.14 6.57 15.90
N ALA A 35 2.29 6.75 15.25
CA ALA A 35 2.84 8.08 14.98
C ALA A 35 1.92 8.94 14.09
N LEU A 36 1.20 8.34 13.14
CA LEU A 36 0.26 9.04 12.26
C LEU A 36 -1.09 9.29 12.95
N ILE A 37 -1.59 8.29 13.68
CA ILE A 37 -2.87 8.36 14.40
C ILE A 37 -2.82 9.40 15.54
N ASN A 38 -1.67 9.55 16.19
CA ASN A 38 -1.48 10.51 17.29
C ASN A 38 -1.08 11.90 16.81
N HIS A 39 -0.83 12.10 15.51
CA HIS A 39 -0.42 13.40 14.99
C HIS A 39 -1.60 14.38 14.98
N ALA A 40 -1.52 15.45 15.78
CA ALA A 40 -2.62 16.40 15.97
C ALA A 40 -3.12 17.00 14.65
N ASP A 41 -2.21 17.44 13.77
CA ASP A 41 -2.59 18.01 12.48
C ASP A 41 -3.29 17.03 11.55
N VAL A 42 -2.91 15.74 11.59
CA VAL A 42 -3.57 14.68 10.81
C VAL A 42 -4.99 14.49 11.34
N ARG A 43 -5.16 14.40 12.66
CA ARG A 43 -6.48 14.24 13.28
C ARG A 43 -7.40 15.42 12.96
N ALA A 44 -6.89 16.65 13.06
CA ALA A 44 -7.64 17.85 12.74
C ALA A 44 -8.02 17.90 11.25
N ARG A 45 -7.06 17.65 10.36
CA ARG A 45 -7.28 17.66 8.91
C ARG A 45 -8.33 16.65 8.46
N TYR A 46 -8.30 15.44 9.01
CA TYR A 46 -9.18 14.34 8.59
C TYR A 46 -10.35 14.09 9.54
N ALA A 47 -10.58 14.97 10.53
CA ALA A 47 -11.72 14.91 11.46
C ALA A 47 -13.09 14.67 10.79
N PRO A 48 -13.44 15.30 9.65
CA PRO A 48 -14.74 15.06 9.02
C PRO A 48 -14.80 13.77 8.19
N GLN A 49 -13.67 13.10 7.95
CA GLN A 49 -13.56 11.96 7.03
C GLN A 49 -13.30 10.63 7.74
N ILE A 50 -12.77 10.68 8.96
CA ILE A 50 -12.35 9.50 9.72
C ILE A 50 -13.20 9.36 10.99
N ASN A 51 -13.79 8.18 11.19
CA ASN A 51 -14.38 7.81 12.46
C ASN A 51 -13.25 7.45 13.44
N TRP A 52 -12.76 8.46 14.15
CA TRP A 52 -11.67 8.30 15.10
C TRP A 52 -11.99 7.33 16.23
N THR A 53 -13.24 7.25 16.68
CA THR A 53 -13.66 6.30 17.71
C THR A 53 -13.44 4.85 17.27
N GLU A 54 -13.72 4.53 16.00
CA GLU A 54 -13.44 3.19 15.46
C GLU A 54 -11.93 2.96 15.31
N VAL A 55 -11.16 3.95 14.89
CA VAL A 55 -9.69 3.84 14.76
C VAL A 55 -9.05 3.43 16.09
N GLU A 56 -9.52 3.96 17.22
CA GLU A 56 -9.00 3.61 18.54
C GLU A 56 -9.09 2.10 18.82
N ARG A 57 -10.09 1.39 18.27
CA ARG A 57 -10.27 -0.06 18.46
C ARG A 57 -9.19 -0.91 17.76
N PHE A 58 -8.53 -0.35 16.74
CA PHE A 58 -7.52 -1.05 15.95
C PHE A 58 -6.08 -0.71 16.37
N ARG A 59 -5.89 0.07 17.44
CA ARG A 59 -4.57 0.35 17.99
C ARG A 59 -3.84 -0.92 18.42
N GLY A 60 -2.52 -0.90 18.29
CA GLY A 60 -1.67 -2.04 18.66
C GLY A 60 -1.74 -3.25 17.73
N ILE A 61 -2.67 -3.33 16.78
CA ILE A 61 -2.72 -4.39 15.76
C ILE A 61 -1.53 -4.30 14.79
N GLY A 62 -0.97 -3.09 14.63
CA GLY A 62 0.07 -2.82 13.65
C GLY A 62 -0.54 -2.67 12.26
N GLY A 63 -0.61 -3.76 11.49
CA GLY A 63 -1.21 -3.74 10.17
C GLY A 63 -0.99 -5.04 9.40
N VAL A 64 -1.58 -5.09 8.21
CA VAL A 64 -1.49 -6.24 7.30
C VAL A 64 -0.99 -5.76 5.95
N ARG A 65 -0.09 -6.54 5.35
CA ARG A 65 0.31 -6.41 3.94
C ARG A 65 0.15 -7.76 3.27
N ILE A 66 -0.46 -7.74 2.11
CA ILE A 66 -0.57 -8.92 1.23
C ILE A 66 0.34 -8.64 0.04
N GLU A 67 1.30 -9.51 -0.20
CA GLU A 67 2.37 -9.29 -1.18
C GLU A 67 2.51 -10.50 -2.11
N ASP A 68 2.43 -10.25 -3.41
CA ASP A 68 2.61 -11.23 -4.50
C ASP A 68 3.73 -10.80 -5.44
N ASP A 69 4.47 -11.76 -5.97
CA ASP A 69 5.40 -11.56 -7.07
C ASP A 69 4.71 -11.86 -8.41
N LEU A 70 4.48 -10.84 -9.22
CA LEU A 70 3.81 -10.95 -10.52
C LEU A 70 4.79 -10.76 -11.67
N LEU A 71 4.89 -11.77 -12.53
CA LEU A 71 5.55 -11.65 -13.83
C LEU A 71 4.57 -11.08 -14.85
N VAL A 72 4.88 -9.94 -15.45
CA VAL A 72 4.12 -9.33 -16.55
C VAL A 72 4.35 -10.13 -17.83
N THR A 73 3.26 -10.52 -18.50
CA THR A 73 3.26 -11.23 -19.79
C THR A 73 2.64 -10.34 -20.87
N ALA A 74 2.76 -10.72 -22.15
CA ALA A 74 2.14 -9.98 -23.26
C ALA A 74 0.63 -9.72 -23.11
N SER A 75 -0.10 -10.56 -22.35
CA SER A 75 -1.56 -10.48 -22.21
C SER A 75 -2.07 -10.34 -20.77
N GLY A 76 -1.17 -10.17 -19.78
CA GLY A 76 -1.57 -10.07 -18.38
C GLY A 76 -0.41 -10.29 -17.42
N THR A 77 -0.65 -11.13 -16.41
CA THR A 77 0.36 -11.47 -15.38
C THR A 77 0.30 -12.95 -15.02
N ARG A 78 1.44 -13.48 -14.54
CA ARG A 78 1.55 -14.78 -13.87
C ARG A 78 1.98 -14.54 -12.43
N ASN A 79 1.18 -14.99 -11.47
CA ASN A 79 1.53 -14.95 -10.05
C ASN A 79 2.52 -16.08 -9.73
N LEU A 80 3.64 -15.74 -9.07
CA LEU A 80 4.68 -16.70 -8.66
C LEU A 80 4.60 -17.07 -7.17
N THR A 81 3.65 -16.48 -6.43
CA THR A 81 3.45 -16.64 -4.98
C THR A 81 2.11 -17.33 -4.65
N ASP A 82 1.40 -17.86 -5.66
CA ASP A 82 0.06 -18.44 -5.51
C ASP A 82 0.01 -19.80 -4.78
N VAL A 83 1.18 -20.34 -4.43
CA VAL A 83 1.32 -21.62 -3.71
C VAL A 83 0.81 -21.59 -2.27
N VAL A 84 0.65 -20.41 -1.67
CA VAL A 84 0.05 -20.23 -0.33
C VAL A 84 -1.24 -19.44 -0.46
N SER A 85 -2.37 -20.06 -0.04
CA SER A 85 -3.63 -19.33 0.06
C SER A 85 -3.50 -18.22 1.10
N LYS A 86 -3.99 -17.03 0.74
CA LYS A 86 -3.99 -15.85 1.61
C LYS A 86 -5.35 -15.61 2.27
N LEU A 87 -6.29 -16.53 2.06
CA LEU A 87 -7.63 -16.62 2.65
C LEU A 87 -7.91 -18.05 3.10
#